data_AF-A0A845VSE7-F1
#
_entry.id   AF-A0A845VSE7-F1
#
_cell.length_a   1.000
_cell.length_b   1.000
_cell.length_c   1.000
_cell.angle_alpha   90.00
_cell.angle_beta   90.00
_cell.angle_gamma   90.00
#
_symmetry.space_group_name_H-M   'P 1'
#
loop_
_entity.id
_entity.type
_entity.pdbx_description
1 polymer ?
#
loop_
_entity_poly.entity_id
_entity_poly.type
_entity_poly.pdbx_seq_one_letter_code
_entity_poly.pdbx_strand_id
1 'polypeptide(L)'
;MSLPNLIDKSIASDQLQLTHRPRRLRRTAAFRRMVQENQLTVNDLIYPVFVMEGQGLKPEVKSMPGCYRYSLDLLLKEVTEAFELGINAIALFPLIPQDLKDATGTESYNPDGLIQRTIRAIKQEVPELVVITDVALDPFSSDGHDGIVTEDGTILNDATVEVLIKMALSQAAAGADMVAPSDMMDGRIGAIRKALDSEGYTDVGILAYSAKYASAYYGPFRDALDSAPKFGDKKTYQMDPANALEALKEIDLDISEGADMVMVKPALAYMDVIHRVRQHTNLPVAAYNVSGEYAMIKAAGQNGWIDEKKVMMETLTSMKRAGADLILTYFAKEVAKILQ
;
A
#
# COMPACT_ATOMS: atom_id res chain seq x y z
N MET A 1 35.88 22.92 29.12
CA MET A 1 36.11 21.99 30.25
C MET A 1 36.86 20.79 29.71
N SER A 2 38.10 20.55 30.17
CA SER A 2 38.84 19.33 29.86
C SER A 2 38.14 18.15 30.54
N LEU A 3 37.81 17.11 29.78
CA LEU A 3 37.35 15.85 30.34
C LEU A 3 38.43 15.34 31.33
N PRO A 4 38.12 15.07 32.61
CA PRO A 4 39.07 14.45 33.52
C PRO A 4 39.49 13.07 32.98
N ASN A 5 40.72 12.65 33.30
CA ASN A 5 41.30 11.34 32.94
C ASN A 5 40.43 10.19 33.49
N LEU A 6 39.39 9.80 32.75
CA LEU A 6 38.47 8.71 33.06
C LEU A 6 39.03 7.32 32.68
N ILE A 7 40.22 7.28 32.07
CA ILE A 7 40.89 6.04 31.70
C ILE A 7 42.00 5.81 32.71
N ASP A 8 41.81 4.81 33.57
CA ASP A 8 42.89 4.29 34.39
C ASP A 8 43.98 3.77 33.44
N LYS A 9 45.13 4.45 33.45
CA LYS A 9 46.29 4.11 32.62
C LYS A 9 46.89 2.73 32.99
N SER A 10 46.41 2.11 34.08
CA SER A 10 46.75 0.74 34.47
C SER A 10 46.12 -0.33 33.57
N ILE A 11 45.02 -0.02 32.87
CA ILE A 11 44.43 -0.90 31.87
C ILE A 11 45.18 -0.72 30.57
N ALA A 12 46.37 -1.33 30.49
CA ALA A 12 47.07 -1.50 29.22
C ALA A 12 46.11 -2.18 28.22
N SER A 13 46.07 -1.71 26.98
CA SER A 13 45.18 -2.24 25.93
C SER A 13 45.29 -3.75 25.73
N ASP A 14 46.38 -4.36 26.20
CA ASP A 14 46.67 -5.79 26.17
C ASP A 14 45.80 -6.62 27.13
N GLN A 15 45.10 -6.01 28.10
CA GLN A 15 44.17 -6.73 29.00
C GLN A 15 42.78 -6.94 28.39
N LEU A 16 42.35 -6.07 27.47
CA LEU A 16 41.04 -6.17 26.82
C LEU A 16 41.18 -7.03 25.57
N GLN A 17 41.00 -8.35 25.69
CA GLN A 17 41.04 -9.35 24.60
C GLN A 17 39.87 -9.20 23.57
N LEU A 18 39.69 -7.99 23.01
CA LEU A 18 38.61 -7.66 22.10
C LEU A 18 39.03 -7.86 20.63
N THR A 19 38.70 -9.02 20.07
CA THR A 19 38.98 -9.39 18.67
C THR A 19 37.94 -8.80 17.69
N HIS A 20 36.65 -8.81 18.06
CA HIS A 20 35.55 -8.31 17.24
C HIS A 20 35.23 -6.84 17.54
N ARG A 21 35.32 -5.98 16.52
CA ARG A 21 34.96 -4.55 16.63
C ARG A 21 34.08 -4.10 15.46
N PRO A 22 32.77 -4.39 15.48
CA PRO A 22 31.85 -4.03 14.39
C PRO A 22 31.81 -2.52 14.07
N ARG A 23 32.15 -1.66 15.04
CA ARG A 23 32.28 -0.21 14.85
C ARG A 23 33.31 0.18 13.78
N ARG A 24 34.26 -0.70 13.42
CA ARG A 24 35.26 -0.45 12.36
C ARG A 24 34.60 -0.07 11.03
N LEU A 25 33.49 -0.74 10.67
CA LEU A 25 32.73 -0.46 9.45
C LEU A 25 31.70 0.68 9.62
N ARG A 26 31.48 1.18 10.85
CA ARG A 26 30.55 2.28 11.13
C ARG A 26 31.23 3.65 11.22
N ARG A 27 32.58 3.68 11.25
CA ARG A 27 33.38 4.84 11.65
C ARG A 27 33.37 6.01 10.67
N THR A 28 33.19 5.76 9.37
CA THR A 28 33.09 6.83 8.36
C THR A 28 31.83 6.66 7.54
N ALA A 29 31.36 7.75 6.94
CA ALA A 29 30.25 7.70 6.00
C ALA A 29 30.57 6.82 4.78
N ALA A 30 31.83 6.83 4.31
CA ALA A 30 32.26 5.98 3.20
C ALA A 30 32.15 4.48 3.54
N PHE A 31 32.62 4.05 4.72
CA PHE A 31 32.45 2.66 5.13
C PHE A 31 30.98 2.27 5.28
N ARG A 32 30.16 3.13 5.90
CA ARG A 32 28.73 2.87 6.06
C ARG A 32 28.02 2.69 4.72
N ARG A 33 28.33 3.52 3.72
CA ARG A 33 27.78 3.37 2.36
C ARG A 33 28.28 2.12 1.65
N MET A 34 29.57 1.78 1.78
CA MET A 34 30.17 0.62 1.12
C MET A 34 29.56 -0.71 1.58
N VAL A 35 29.16 -0.81 2.85
CA VAL A 35 28.64 -2.07 3.43
C VAL A 35 27.14 -2.05 3.68
N GLN A 36 26.43 -1.04 3.16
CA GLN A 36 24.99 -0.94 3.27
C GLN A 36 24.30 -2.05 2.45
N GLU A 37 23.39 -2.78 3.08
CA GLU A 37 22.74 -3.95 2.46
C GLU A 37 21.54 -3.60 1.58
N ASN A 38 20.88 -2.46 1.86
CA ASN A 38 19.63 -2.07 1.21
C ASN A 38 19.66 -0.58 0.85
N GLN A 39 19.15 -0.23 -0.31
CA GLN A 39 18.97 1.15 -0.76
C GLN A 39 17.51 1.35 -1.16
N LEU A 40 16.89 2.42 -0.65
CA LEU A 40 15.59 2.89 -1.12
C LEU A 40 15.82 3.77 -2.36
N THR A 41 15.04 3.54 -3.41
CA THR A 41 15.06 4.26 -4.68
C THR A 41 13.64 4.69 -5.05
N VAL A 42 13.52 5.65 -5.98
CA VAL A 42 12.21 6.08 -6.49
C VAL A 42 11.44 4.95 -7.19
N ASN A 43 12.15 3.96 -7.73
CA ASN A 43 11.57 2.79 -8.40
C ASN A 43 10.87 1.82 -7.43
N ASP A 44 11.10 1.98 -6.13
CA ASP A 44 10.45 1.17 -5.10
C ASP A 44 9.06 1.72 -4.74
N LEU A 45 8.69 2.91 -5.21
CA LEU A 45 7.54 3.66 -4.73
C LEU A 45 6.32 3.44 -5.64
N ILE A 46 5.19 3.12 -5.01
CA ILE A 46 3.85 3.22 -5.59
C ILE A 46 3.13 4.33 -4.83
N TYR A 47 2.53 5.29 -5.54
CA TYR A 47 1.87 6.44 -4.93
C TYR A 47 0.34 6.24 -4.84
N PRO A 48 -0.24 6.04 -3.63
CA PRO A 48 -1.68 6.00 -3.46
C PRO A 48 -2.29 7.40 -3.64
N VAL A 49 -3.35 7.49 -4.45
CA VAL A 49 -4.06 8.75 -4.72
C VAL A 49 -5.58 8.58 -4.62
N PHE A 50 -6.25 9.62 -4.13
CA PHE A 50 -7.70 9.63 -3.94
C PHE A 50 -8.39 10.47 -5.01
N VAL A 51 -9.33 9.88 -5.74
CA VAL A 51 -10.12 10.57 -6.76
C VAL A 51 -11.55 10.77 -6.30
N MET A 52 -12.16 11.90 -6.66
CA MET A 52 -13.56 12.22 -6.37
C MET A 52 -14.22 12.91 -7.57
N GLU A 53 -15.55 12.95 -7.57
CA GLU A 53 -16.32 13.74 -8.54
C GLU A 53 -16.11 15.26 -8.36
N GLY A 54 -16.44 16.02 -9.41
CA GLY A 54 -16.39 17.48 -9.43
C GLY A 54 -15.29 18.02 -10.34
N GLN A 55 -15.01 19.32 -10.23
CA GLN A 55 -14.05 20.03 -11.07
C GLN A 55 -13.31 21.10 -10.27
N GLY A 56 -11.98 21.16 -10.39
CA GLY A 56 -11.16 22.14 -9.67
C GLY A 56 -11.18 21.99 -8.14
N LEU A 57 -11.57 20.81 -7.64
CA LEU A 57 -11.66 20.48 -6.22
C LEU A 57 -10.44 19.68 -5.78
N LYS A 58 -9.83 20.12 -4.67
CA LYS A 58 -8.73 19.45 -3.96
C LYS A 58 -8.90 19.55 -2.44
N PRO A 59 -9.95 18.95 -1.83
CA PRO A 59 -10.10 18.98 -0.38
C PRO A 59 -9.04 18.12 0.32
N GLU A 60 -8.46 18.64 1.40
CA GLU A 60 -7.50 17.92 2.23
C GLU A 60 -8.19 16.84 3.07
N VAL A 61 -7.54 15.69 3.20
CA VAL A 61 -7.93 14.64 4.15
C VAL A 61 -7.34 15.00 5.52
N LYS A 62 -8.18 15.52 6.42
CA LYS A 62 -7.73 16.08 7.71
C LYS A 62 -6.90 15.13 8.56
N SER A 63 -7.25 13.84 8.58
CA SER A 63 -6.53 12.81 9.33
C SER A 63 -5.24 12.33 8.63
N MET A 64 -4.95 12.83 7.44
CA MET A 64 -3.74 12.58 6.66
C MET A 64 -3.16 13.90 6.13
N PRO A 65 -2.54 14.74 6.99
CA PRO A 65 -2.05 16.05 6.59
C PRO A 65 -1.16 15.99 5.34
N GLY A 66 -1.44 16.83 4.34
CA GLY A 66 -0.75 16.82 3.04
C GLY A 66 -1.26 15.80 2.01
N CYS A 67 -2.25 14.97 2.35
CA CYS A 67 -3.00 14.14 1.40
C CYS A 67 -4.33 14.82 1.04
N TYR A 68 -4.75 14.67 -0.21
CA TYR A 68 -5.95 15.30 -0.74
C TYR A 68 -6.79 14.31 -1.53
N ARG A 69 -8.10 14.59 -1.64
CA ARG A 69 -8.96 14.01 -2.67
C ARG A 69 -8.94 14.96 -3.86
N TYR A 70 -8.90 14.43 -5.07
CA TYR A 70 -8.77 15.22 -6.28
C TYR A 70 -9.96 15.00 -7.19
N SER A 71 -10.56 16.09 -7.67
CA SER A 71 -11.30 16.05 -8.94
C SER A 71 -10.37 15.61 -10.08
N LEU A 72 -10.93 14.96 -11.10
CA LEU A 72 -10.14 14.35 -12.18
C LEU A 72 -9.14 15.32 -12.82
N ASP A 73 -9.54 16.56 -13.09
CA ASP A 73 -8.68 17.58 -13.72
C ASP A 73 -7.44 17.94 -12.89
N LEU A 74 -7.55 17.89 -11.55
CA LEU A 74 -6.44 18.13 -10.65
C LEU A 74 -5.65 16.85 -10.36
N LEU A 75 -6.29 15.68 -10.41
CA LEU A 75 -5.61 14.39 -10.27
C LEU A 75 -4.61 14.20 -11.41
N LEU A 76 -4.99 14.53 -12.65
CA LEU A 76 -4.09 14.42 -13.81
C LEU A 76 -2.79 15.21 -13.59
N LYS A 77 -2.88 16.45 -13.10
CA LYS A 77 -1.69 17.25 -12.74
C LYS A 77 -0.85 16.58 -11.66
N GLU A 78 -1.51 16.07 -10.61
CA GLU A 78 -0.84 15.44 -9.48
C GLU A 78 -0.05 14.20 -9.89
N VAL A 79 -0.62 13.34 -10.75
CA VAL A 79 0.03 12.10 -11.23
C VAL A 79 1.11 12.39 -12.27
N THR A 80 0.94 13.41 -13.12
CA THR A 80 2.01 13.88 -14.02
C THR A 80 3.22 14.35 -13.23
N GLU A 81 3.01 15.18 -12.20
CA GLU A 81 4.10 15.61 -11.32
C GLU A 81 4.76 14.43 -10.57
N ALA A 82 3.98 13.41 -10.18
CA ALA A 82 4.54 12.22 -9.54
C ALA A 82 5.43 11.43 -10.51
N PHE A 83 4.99 11.28 -11.77
CA PHE A 83 5.75 10.62 -12.81
C PHE A 83 7.04 11.37 -13.17
N GLU A 84 7.00 12.71 -13.26
CA GLU A 84 8.19 13.56 -13.45
C GLU A 84 9.20 13.43 -12.30
N LEU A 85 8.76 13.06 -11.10
CA LEU A 85 9.62 12.75 -9.97
C LEU A 85 10.27 11.34 -10.04
N GLY A 86 9.93 10.55 -11.06
CA GLY A 86 10.41 9.17 -11.28
C GLY A 86 9.57 8.10 -10.59
N ILE A 87 8.36 8.43 -10.12
CA ILE A 87 7.43 7.45 -9.54
C ILE A 87 6.69 6.76 -10.70
N ASN A 88 6.98 5.48 -10.93
CA ASN A 88 6.49 4.76 -12.10
C ASN A 88 5.06 4.23 -11.95
N ALA A 89 4.49 4.24 -10.75
CA ALA A 89 3.20 3.61 -10.47
C ALA A 89 2.35 4.39 -9.45
N ILE A 90 1.04 4.37 -9.66
CA ILE A 90 0.03 4.87 -8.71
C ILE A 90 -0.94 3.76 -8.30
N ALA A 91 -1.56 3.92 -7.13
CA ALA A 91 -2.71 3.14 -6.70
C ALA A 91 -3.95 4.04 -6.58
N LEU A 92 -4.98 3.79 -7.37
CA LEU A 92 -6.20 4.60 -7.45
C LEU A 92 -7.25 4.16 -6.43
N PHE A 93 -7.74 5.10 -5.63
CA PHE A 93 -8.82 4.89 -4.66
C PHE A 93 -9.94 5.92 -4.87
N PRO A 94 -11.21 5.49 -5.10
CA PRO A 94 -12.31 6.40 -5.36
C PRO A 94 -13.07 6.79 -4.10
N LEU A 95 -13.41 8.07 -3.96
CA LEU A 95 -14.49 8.52 -3.10
C LEU A 95 -15.79 8.59 -3.92
N ILE A 96 -16.62 7.56 -3.79
CA ILE A 96 -17.88 7.44 -4.53
C ILE A 96 -18.98 8.26 -3.83
N PRO A 97 -19.76 9.08 -4.57
CA PRO A 97 -20.93 9.76 -4.06
C PRO A 97 -21.91 8.82 -3.35
N GLN A 98 -22.48 9.26 -2.22
CA GLN A 98 -23.29 8.41 -1.35
C GLN A 98 -24.56 7.86 -2.04
N ASP A 99 -25.11 8.59 -3.01
CA ASP A 99 -26.27 8.25 -3.82
C ASP A 99 -25.99 7.20 -4.90
N LEU A 100 -24.72 6.92 -5.18
CA LEU A 100 -24.27 5.84 -6.07
C LEU A 100 -23.85 4.58 -5.30
N LYS A 101 -23.87 4.60 -3.96
CA LYS A 101 -23.56 3.44 -3.14
C LYS A 101 -24.80 2.59 -2.92
N ASP A 102 -24.70 1.28 -3.14
CA ASP A 102 -25.76 0.31 -2.89
C ASP A 102 -25.23 -0.98 -2.24
N ALA A 103 -26.12 -1.90 -1.86
CA ALA A 103 -25.76 -3.12 -1.12
C ALA A 103 -24.90 -4.11 -1.93
N THR A 104 -24.88 -3.95 -3.26
CA THR A 104 -24.18 -4.85 -4.20
C THR A 104 -22.98 -4.18 -4.89
N GLY A 105 -22.75 -2.90 -4.62
CA GLY A 105 -21.68 -2.10 -5.23
C GLY A 105 -21.81 -1.96 -6.75
N THR A 106 -23.01 -1.76 -7.31
CA THR A 106 -23.19 -1.76 -8.78
C THR A 106 -22.34 -0.73 -9.53
N GLU A 107 -22.05 0.41 -8.90
CA GLU A 107 -21.20 1.46 -9.47
C GLU A 107 -19.72 1.01 -9.64
N SER A 108 -19.29 -0.06 -8.95
CA SER A 108 -17.90 -0.57 -9.03
C SER A 108 -17.48 -1.02 -10.43
N TYR A 109 -18.43 -1.49 -11.23
CA TYR A 109 -18.21 -1.98 -12.58
C TYR A 109 -18.95 -1.16 -13.65
N ASN A 110 -19.37 0.05 -13.32
CA ASN A 110 -19.95 0.98 -14.29
C ASN A 110 -18.85 1.42 -15.30
N PRO A 111 -18.99 1.15 -16.61
CA PRO A 111 -17.96 1.53 -17.60
C PRO A 111 -17.74 3.05 -17.71
N ASP A 112 -18.73 3.84 -17.29
CA ASP A 112 -18.69 5.31 -17.22
C ASP A 112 -18.51 5.84 -15.79
N GLY A 113 -18.24 4.95 -14.84
CA GLY A 113 -18.00 5.28 -13.43
C GLY A 113 -16.72 6.10 -13.24
N LEU A 114 -16.58 6.65 -12.03
CA LEU A 114 -15.46 7.53 -11.67
C LEU A 114 -14.09 6.88 -11.94
N ILE A 115 -13.90 5.62 -11.54
CA ILE A 115 -12.61 4.93 -11.71
C ILE A 115 -12.30 4.69 -13.18
N GLN A 116 -13.26 4.18 -13.95
CA GLN A 116 -13.09 3.83 -15.35
C GLN A 116 -12.79 5.06 -16.20
N ARG A 117 -13.49 6.18 -15.96
CA ARG A 117 -13.16 7.48 -16.58
C ARG A 117 -11.78 7.98 -16.16
N THR A 118 -11.41 7.80 -14.90
CA THR A 118 -10.10 8.22 -14.38
C THR A 118 -8.94 7.45 -15.02
N ILE A 119 -9.05 6.13 -15.11
CA ILE A 119 -8.03 5.27 -15.75
C ILE A 119 -7.81 5.73 -17.20
N ARG A 120 -8.89 5.84 -17.99
CA ARG A 120 -8.80 6.28 -19.38
C ARG A 120 -8.12 7.63 -19.53
N ALA A 121 -8.46 8.59 -18.67
CA ALA A 121 -7.85 9.92 -18.70
C ALA A 121 -6.35 9.88 -18.33
N ILE A 122 -5.97 9.09 -17.33
CA ILE A 122 -4.55 8.93 -16.95
C ILE A 122 -3.76 8.26 -18.06
N LYS A 123 -4.26 7.18 -18.66
CA LYS A 123 -3.57 6.51 -19.78
C LYS A 123 -3.48 7.39 -21.03
N GLN A 124 -4.34 8.39 -21.19
CA GLN A 124 -4.23 9.39 -22.25
C GLN A 124 -3.17 10.46 -21.94
N GLU A 125 -3.10 10.95 -20.70
CA GLU A 125 -2.20 12.02 -20.29
C GLU A 125 -0.76 11.53 -20.04
N VAL A 126 -0.61 10.38 -19.35
CA VAL A 126 0.67 9.79 -18.96
C VAL A 126 0.67 8.28 -19.31
N PRO A 127 0.78 7.90 -20.60
CA PRO A 127 0.62 6.51 -21.04
C PRO A 127 1.59 5.51 -20.39
N GLU A 128 2.80 5.98 -20.03
CA GLU A 128 3.86 5.16 -19.42
C GLU A 128 3.68 4.96 -17.90
N LEU A 129 2.79 5.72 -17.25
CA LEU A 129 2.50 5.53 -15.84
C LEU A 129 1.72 4.22 -15.65
N VAL A 130 2.19 3.38 -14.73
CA VAL A 130 1.50 2.16 -14.32
C VAL A 130 0.32 2.52 -13.42
N VAL A 131 -0.88 2.17 -13.86
CA VAL A 131 -2.12 2.41 -13.12
C VAL A 131 -2.54 1.11 -12.43
N ILE A 132 -2.41 1.10 -11.10
CA ILE A 132 -2.89 0.02 -10.24
C ILE A 132 -4.25 0.42 -9.67
N THR A 133 -5.26 -0.42 -9.85
CA THR A 133 -6.63 -0.16 -9.37
C THR A 133 -6.99 -1.07 -8.21
N ASP A 134 -7.65 -0.51 -7.20
CA ASP A 134 -8.20 -1.30 -6.10
C ASP A 134 -9.46 -2.07 -6.55
N VAL A 135 -9.55 -3.34 -6.19
CA VAL A 135 -10.74 -4.18 -6.39
C VAL A 135 -11.25 -4.61 -5.02
N ALA A 136 -12.25 -3.87 -4.52
CA ALA A 136 -12.96 -4.12 -3.27
C ALA A 136 -14.27 -3.31 -3.27
N LEU A 137 -15.30 -3.80 -2.56
CA LEU A 137 -16.60 -3.13 -2.58
C LEU A 137 -16.75 -2.02 -1.54
N ASP A 138 -15.83 -1.84 -0.58
CA ASP A 138 -16.05 -0.87 0.52
C ASP A 138 -16.28 0.59 0.10
N PRO A 139 -15.71 1.11 -1.00
CA PRO A 139 -16.02 2.46 -1.47
C PRO A 139 -17.40 2.55 -2.13
N PHE A 140 -17.93 1.44 -2.64
CA PHE A 140 -19.16 1.34 -3.45
C PHE A 140 -20.36 0.80 -2.66
N SER A 141 -20.09 0.10 -1.55
CA SER A 141 -21.09 -0.53 -0.71
C SER A 141 -21.81 0.52 0.14
N SER A 142 -23.13 0.43 0.21
CA SER A 142 -23.91 1.19 1.18
C SER A 142 -23.59 0.83 2.63
N ASP A 143 -22.96 -0.33 2.90
CA ASP A 143 -22.65 -0.84 4.23
C ASP A 143 -21.18 -0.66 4.65
N GLY A 144 -20.30 -0.34 3.69
CA GLY A 144 -18.86 -0.11 3.93
C GLY A 144 -18.04 -1.39 4.17
N HIS A 145 -18.62 -2.56 3.90
CA HIS A 145 -17.91 -3.84 3.87
C HIS A 145 -17.28 -4.10 2.50
N ASP A 146 -16.21 -4.91 2.47
CA ASP A 146 -15.46 -5.21 1.24
C ASP A 146 -16.24 -6.19 0.32
N GLY A 147 -17.37 -6.74 0.80
CA GLY A 147 -18.23 -7.69 0.10
C GLY A 147 -19.73 -7.50 0.35
N ILE A 148 -20.54 -8.32 -0.34
CA ILE A 148 -22.01 -8.35 -0.20
C ILE A 148 -22.38 -8.87 1.18
N VAL A 149 -23.30 -8.15 1.84
CA VAL A 149 -23.73 -8.45 3.21
C VAL A 149 -25.18 -8.94 3.24
N THR A 150 -25.44 -10.02 3.97
CA THR A 150 -26.80 -10.51 4.23
C THR A 150 -27.50 -9.69 5.33
N GLU A 151 -28.81 -9.89 5.49
CA GLU A 151 -29.60 -9.22 6.53
C GLU A 151 -29.09 -9.51 7.96
N ASP A 152 -28.50 -10.69 8.20
CA ASP A 152 -27.90 -11.09 9.49
C ASP A 152 -26.45 -10.62 9.66
N GLY A 153 -25.89 -9.89 8.69
CA GLY A 153 -24.54 -9.33 8.76
C GLY A 153 -23.42 -10.27 8.29
N THR A 154 -23.76 -11.39 7.65
CA THR A 154 -22.80 -12.34 7.08
C THR A 154 -22.26 -11.81 5.75
N ILE A 155 -20.94 -11.90 5.56
CA ILE A 155 -20.30 -11.53 4.28
C ILE A 155 -20.34 -12.74 3.36
N LEU A 156 -20.96 -12.60 2.19
CA LEU A 156 -21.08 -13.68 1.22
C LEU A 156 -19.85 -13.76 0.33
N ASN A 157 -19.02 -14.78 0.52
CA ASN A 157 -17.78 -14.98 -0.24
C ASN A 157 -18.03 -15.01 -1.77
N ASP A 158 -18.70 -16.05 -2.25
CA ASP A 158 -18.79 -16.34 -3.69
C ASP A 158 -19.58 -15.25 -4.45
N ALA A 159 -20.68 -14.77 -3.86
CA ALA A 159 -21.47 -13.69 -4.43
C ALA A 159 -20.65 -12.38 -4.52
N THR A 160 -19.76 -12.13 -3.57
CA THR A 160 -18.82 -11.00 -3.65
C THR A 160 -17.81 -11.22 -4.78
N VAL A 161 -17.22 -12.40 -4.89
CA VAL A 161 -16.26 -12.74 -5.95
C VAL A 161 -16.85 -12.51 -7.35
N GLU A 162 -18.13 -12.83 -7.57
CA GLU A 162 -18.82 -12.53 -8.83
C GLU A 162 -18.84 -11.03 -9.19
N VAL A 163 -18.96 -10.14 -8.19
CA VAL A 163 -18.92 -8.69 -8.41
C VAL A 163 -17.49 -8.22 -8.62
N LEU A 164 -16.53 -8.73 -7.85
CA LEU A 164 -15.11 -8.39 -7.98
C LEU A 164 -14.57 -8.75 -9.37
N ILE A 165 -15.03 -9.86 -9.97
CA ILE A 165 -14.74 -10.20 -11.37
C ILE A 165 -15.21 -9.09 -12.32
N LYS A 166 -16.47 -8.66 -12.22
CA LYS A 166 -17.03 -7.61 -13.09
C LYS A 166 -16.26 -6.30 -12.93
N MET A 167 -15.89 -5.96 -11.69
CA MET A 167 -15.09 -4.79 -11.36
C MET A 167 -13.71 -4.86 -12.02
N ALA A 168 -12.98 -5.96 -11.82
CA ALA A 168 -11.65 -6.15 -12.40
C ALA A 168 -11.68 -6.09 -13.94
N LEU A 169 -12.66 -6.75 -14.58
CA LEU A 169 -12.85 -6.69 -16.03
C LEU A 169 -13.14 -5.27 -16.52
N SER A 170 -13.98 -4.51 -15.82
CA SER A 170 -14.30 -3.13 -16.20
C SER A 170 -13.09 -2.19 -16.07
N GLN A 171 -12.22 -2.42 -15.08
CA GLN A 171 -10.99 -1.66 -14.87
C GLN A 171 -9.94 -2.01 -15.93
N ALA A 172 -9.78 -3.30 -16.24
CA ALA A 172 -8.93 -3.77 -17.34
C ALA A 172 -9.39 -3.18 -18.69
N ALA A 173 -10.70 -3.21 -18.98
CA ALA A 173 -11.29 -2.61 -20.18
C ALA A 173 -11.02 -1.09 -20.28
N ALA A 174 -10.89 -0.40 -19.13
CA ALA A 174 -10.56 1.01 -19.08
C ALA A 174 -9.07 1.31 -19.28
N GLY A 175 -8.21 0.29 -19.24
CA GLY A 175 -6.76 0.38 -19.45
C GLY A 175 -5.92 0.31 -18.18
N ALA A 176 -6.43 -0.28 -17.09
CA ALA A 176 -5.61 -0.54 -15.90
C ALA A 176 -4.51 -1.54 -16.26
N ASP A 177 -3.27 -1.23 -15.87
CA ASP A 177 -2.12 -2.11 -16.11
C ASP A 177 -2.10 -3.28 -15.09
N MET A 178 -2.69 -3.05 -13.92
CA MET A 178 -2.76 -4.03 -12.84
C MET A 178 -4.01 -3.81 -11.98
N VAL A 179 -4.66 -4.90 -11.61
CA VAL A 179 -5.72 -4.89 -10.58
C VAL A 179 -5.14 -5.39 -9.26
N ALA A 180 -5.60 -4.81 -8.15
CA ALA A 180 -5.10 -5.14 -6.83
C ALA A 180 -6.26 -5.50 -5.88
N PRO A 181 -6.74 -6.76 -5.90
CA PRO A 181 -7.85 -7.21 -5.06
C PRO A 181 -7.50 -7.11 -3.59
N SER A 182 -8.20 -6.22 -2.89
CA SER A 182 -7.94 -5.93 -1.47
C SER A 182 -9.03 -6.46 -0.53
N ASP A 183 -10.05 -7.12 -1.06
CA ASP A 183 -11.26 -7.58 -0.39
C ASP A 183 -11.07 -8.70 0.66
N MET A 184 -10.04 -9.55 0.52
CA MET A 184 -9.78 -10.73 1.35
C MET A 184 -10.87 -11.83 1.28
N MET A 185 -11.59 -11.96 0.17
CA MET A 185 -12.45 -13.11 -0.07
C MET A 185 -11.63 -14.34 -0.48
N ASP A 186 -12.07 -15.53 -0.08
CA ASP A 186 -11.43 -16.79 -0.46
C ASP A 186 -11.59 -17.02 -1.98
N GLY A 187 -10.49 -17.36 -2.66
CA GLY A 187 -10.49 -17.75 -4.08
C GLY A 187 -10.65 -16.62 -5.10
N ARG A 188 -10.71 -15.34 -4.66
CA ARG A 188 -10.94 -14.21 -5.57
C ARG A 188 -9.85 -14.05 -6.62
N ILE A 189 -8.59 -14.37 -6.30
CA ILE A 189 -7.46 -14.19 -7.22
C ILE A 189 -7.64 -15.10 -8.41
N GLY A 190 -7.91 -16.38 -8.17
CA GLY A 190 -8.05 -17.37 -9.24
C GLY A 190 -9.28 -17.10 -10.10
N ALA A 191 -10.34 -16.61 -9.49
CA ALA A 191 -11.56 -16.20 -10.18
C ALA A 191 -11.30 -14.98 -11.10
N ILE A 192 -10.63 -13.94 -10.59
CA ILE A 192 -10.28 -12.73 -11.35
C ILE A 192 -9.29 -13.07 -12.48
N ARG A 193 -8.22 -13.83 -12.21
CA ARG A 193 -7.24 -14.28 -13.21
C ARG A 193 -7.92 -15.00 -14.37
N LYS A 194 -8.75 -16.00 -14.07
CA LYS A 194 -9.49 -16.75 -15.11
C LYS A 194 -10.39 -15.84 -15.95
N ALA A 195 -11.06 -14.88 -15.32
CA ALA A 195 -11.94 -13.96 -16.03
C ALA A 195 -11.15 -13.03 -16.95
N LEU A 196 -10.09 -12.40 -16.44
CA LEU A 196 -9.18 -11.54 -17.23
C LEU A 196 -8.65 -12.27 -18.45
N ASP A 197 -8.10 -13.47 -18.27
CA ASP A 197 -7.54 -14.27 -19.36
C ASP A 197 -8.63 -14.68 -20.38
N SER A 198 -9.83 -15.04 -19.91
CA SER A 198 -10.94 -15.45 -20.79
C SER A 198 -11.48 -14.32 -21.67
N GLU A 199 -11.43 -13.08 -21.17
CA GLU A 199 -11.84 -11.87 -21.90
C GLU A 199 -10.69 -11.23 -22.69
N GLY A 200 -9.51 -11.86 -22.71
CA GLY A 200 -8.35 -11.43 -23.49
C GLY A 200 -7.46 -10.38 -22.83
N TYR A 201 -7.65 -10.08 -21.54
CA TYR A 201 -6.81 -9.17 -20.75
C TYR A 201 -5.58 -9.88 -20.17
N THR A 202 -4.85 -10.63 -21.01
CA THR A 202 -3.75 -11.51 -20.58
C THR A 202 -2.54 -10.77 -20.03
N ASP A 203 -2.37 -9.49 -20.38
CA ASP A 203 -1.24 -8.66 -19.95
C ASP A 203 -1.52 -7.88 -18.65
N VAL A 204 -2.75 -7.95 -18.11
CA VAL A 204 -3.11 -7.26 -16.87
C VAL A 204 -2.57 -8.05 -15.68
N GLY A 205 -1.75 -7.38 -14.87
CA GLY A 205 -1.16 -7.96 -13.67
C GLY A 205 -2.14 -8.02 -12.50
N ILE A 206 -1.86 -8.91 -11.55
CA ILE A 206 -2.58 -9.00 -10.27
C ILE A 206 -1.61 -8.78 -9.11
N LEU A 207 -1.84 -7.70 -8.35
CA LEU A 207 -1.20 -7.44 -7.06
C LEU A 207 -2.14 -7.84 -5.93
N ALA A 208 -2.00 -9.07 -5.46
CA ALA A 208 -2.87 -9.61 -4.44
C ALA A 208 -2.54 -9.01 -3.06
N TYR A 209 -3.54 -8.48 -2.36
CA TYR A 209 -3.44 -8.20 -0.93
C TYR A 209 -3.57 -9.50 -0.14
N SER A 210 -2.60 -10.38 -0.26
CA SER A 210 -2.67 -11.73 0.30
C SER A 210 -2.68 -11.74 1.83
N ALA A 211 -1.84 -10.90 2.45
CA ALA A 211 -1.76 -10.79 3.90
C ALA A 211 -2.26 -9.42 4.37
N LYS A 212 -3.58 -9.20 4.27
CA LYS A 212 -4.25 -7.99 4.79
C LYS A 212 -4.92 -8.28 6.14
N TYR A 213 -4.41 -7.63 7.17
CA TYR A 213 -4.85 -7.84 8.55
C TYR A 213 -6.03 -6.94 8.95
N ALA A 214 -6.85 -7.41 9.88
CA ALA A 214 -7.92 -6.68 10.55
C ALA A 214 -7.33 -5.64 11.52
N SER A 215 -6.84 -4.54 10.94
CA SER A 215 -5.96 -3.59 11.64
C SER A 215 -6.65 -2.30 12.08
N ALA A 216 -6.20 -1.78 13.22
CA ALA A 216 -6.58 -0.45 13.71
C ALA A 216 -5.88 0.71 12.97
N TYR A 217 -4.85 0.43 12.16
CA TYR A 217 -4.09 1.45 11.43
C TYR A 217 -4.83 2.06 10.23
N TYR A 218 -6.03 1.59 9.89
CA TYR A 218 -6.78 2.03 8.71
C TYR A 218 -7.67 3.27 8.93
N GLY A 219 -7.77 3.79 10.16
CA GLY A 219 -8.66 4.89 10.50
C GLY A 219 -8.61 6.07 9.50
N PRO A 220 -7.44 6.67 9.24
CA PRO A 220 -7.36 7.81 8.34
C PRO A 220 -7.72 7.51 6.86
N PHE A 221 -7.55 6.26 6.40
CA PHE A 221 -7.97 5.84 5.05
C PHE A 221 -9.49 5.76 4.96
N ARG A 222 -10.15 5.24 6.00
CA ARG A 222 -11.62 5.21 6.07
C ARG A 222 -12.20 6.62 6.06
N ASP A 223 -11.53 7.57 6.73
CA ASP A 223 -11.88 8.98 6.60
C ASP A 223 -11.64 9.50 5.18
N ALA A 224 -10.58 9.07 4.49
CA ALA A 224 -10.30 9.51 3.12
C ALA A 224 -11.40 9.11 2.12
N LEU A 225 -12.05 7.96 2.31
CA LEU A 225 -13.04 7.39 1.38
C LEU A 225 -14.49 7.39 1.89
N ASP A 226 -14.74 7.84 3.12
CA ASP A 226 -16.01 7.67 3.81
C ASP A 226 -16.51 6.20 3.71
N SER A 227 -15.61 5.25 3.97
CA SER A 227 -15.80 3.79 3.76
C SER A 227 -15.69 2.97 5.05
N ALA A 228 -15.83 3.60 6.22
CA ALA A 228 -15.92 2.86 7.47
C ALA A 228 -17.15 1.92 7.44
N PRO A 229 -17.02 0.65 7.90
CA PRO A 229 -18.17 -0.25 7.97
C PRO A 229 -19.22 0.36 8.90
N LYS A 230 -20.48 0.37 8.47
CA LYS A 230 -21.59 0.98 9.21
C LYS A 230 -22.00 0.16 10.43
N PHE A 231 -21.65 -1.12 10.45
CA PHE A 231 -21.85 -2.04 11.57
C PHE A 231 -20.71 -3.06 11.65
N GLY A 232 -20.59 -3.73 12.79
CA GLY A 232 -19.60 -4.79 12.99
C GLY A 232 -18.15 -4.36 12.78
N ASP A 233 -17.32 -5.31 12.35
CA ASP A 233 -15.93 -5.09 11.95
C ASP A 233 -15.57 -5.97 10.75
N LYS A 234 -14.30 -5.94 10.33
CA LYS A 234 -13.80 -6.67 9.14
C LYS A 234 -13.09 -7.99 9.51
N LYS A 235 -13.22 -8.48 10.76
CA LYS A 235 -12.47 -9.64 11.28
C LYS A 235 -12.95 -10.99 10.76
N THR A 236 -14.10 -11.05 10.08
CA THR A 236 -14.61 -12.29 9.49
C THR A 236 -13.92 -12.66 8.18
N TYR A 237 -13.07 -11.78 7.64
CA TYR A 237 -12.33 -12.00 6.38
C TYR A 237 -10.92 -11.40 6.40
N GLN A 238 -10.69 -10.26 7.05
CA GLN A 238 -9.32 -9.77 7.26
C GLN A 238 -8.63 -10.55 8.37
N MET A 239 -7.34 -10.81 8.21
CA MET A 239 -6.59 -11.72 9.09
C MET A 239 -6.44 -11.20 10.52
N ASP A 240 -6.36 -12.10 11.50
CA ASP A 240 -6.06 -11.74 12.90
C ASP A 240 -4.62 -11.22 13.04
N PRO A 241 -4.39 -10.02 13.63
CA PRO A 241 -3.05 -9.49 13.91
C PRO A 241 -2.10 -10.45 14.66
N ALA A 242 -2.62 -11.43 15.40
CA ALA A 242 -1.81 -12.42 16.11
C ALA A 242 -1.19 -13.50 15.20
N ASN A 243 -1.64 -13.62 13.95
CA ASN A 243 -1.33 -14.75 13.09
C ASN A 243 -0.24 -14.42 12.05
N ALA A 244 0.97 -14.95 12.26
CA ALA A 244 2.06 -14.84 11.29
C ALA A 244 2.13 -16.03 10.31
N LEU A 245 1.75 -17.24 10.75
CA LEU A 245 1.84 -18.45 9.92
C LEU A 245 0.70 -18.55 8.90
N GLU A 246 -0.48 -18.06 9.25
CA GLU A 246 -1.63 -17.97 8.35
C GLU A 246 -1.30 -17.12 7.11
N ALA A 247 -0.47 -16.08 7.26
CA ALA A 247 -0.06 -15.24 6.13
C ALA A 247 0.65 -16.06 5.04
N LEU A 248 1.45 -17.06 5.42
CA LEU A 248 2.13 -17.90 4.44
C LEU A 248 1.14 -18.80 3.69
N LYS A 249 0.09 -19.27 4.37
CA LYS A 249 -1.00 -20.01 3.71
C LYS A 249 -1.73 -19.12 2.71
N GLU A 250 -2.11 -17.90 3.08
CA GLU A 250 -2.80 -16.98 2.17
C GLU A 250 -1.94 -16.60 0.96
N ILE A 251 -0.64 -16.41 1.18
CA ILE A 251 0.34 -16.19 0.11
C ILE A 251 0.42 -17.39 -0.83
N ASP A 252 0.48 -18.62 -0.31
CA ASP A 252 0.53 -19.84 -1.14
C ASP A 252 -0.73 -20.01 -1.99
N LEU A 253 -1.91 -19.72 -1.41
CA LEU A 253 -3.18 -19.74 -2.13
C LEU A 253 -3.17 -18.76 -3.30
N ASP A 254 -2.88 -17.48 -3.04
CA ASP A 254 -2.87 -16.43 -4.07
C ASP A 254 -1.83 -16.68 -5.17
N ILE A 255 -0.65 -17.20 -4.81
CA ILE A 255 0.38 -17.61 -5.78
C ILE A 255 -0.16 -18.74 -6.66
N SER A 256 -0.77 -19.78 -6.06
CA SER A 256 -1.33 -20.91 -6.82
C SER A 256 -2.50 -20.51 -7.72
N GLU A 257 -3.16 -19.42 -7.38
CA GLU A 257 -4.29 -18.84 -8.08
C GLU A 257 -3.90 -17.84 -9.19
N GLY A 258 -2.61 -17.50 -9.30
CA GLY A 258 -2.09 -16.68 -10.40
C GLY A 258 -1.91 -15.20 -10.08
N ALA A 259 -1.64 -14.86 -8.82
CA ALA A 259 -1.10 -13.54 -8.47
C ALA A 259 0.30 -13.35 -9.08
N ASP A 260 0.55 -12.17 -9.65
CA ASP A 260 1.86 -11.79 -10.19
C ASP A 260 2.75 -11.16 -9.10
N MET A 261 2.10 -10.55 -8.11
CA MET A 261 2.72 -9.94 -6.95
C MET A 261 1.85 -10.17 -5.72
N VAL A 262 2.49 -10.20 -4.55
CA VAL A 262 1.80 -10.38 -3.27
C VAL A 262 2.11 -9.22 -2.33
N MET A 263 1.16 -8.86 -1.46
CA MET A 263 1.29 -7.72 -0.55
C MET A 263 1.00 -8.08 0.90
N VAL A 264 1.77 -7.46 1.80
CA VAL A 264 1.48 -7.39 3.24
C VAL A 264 0.93 -6.01 3.59
N LYS A 265 -0.20 -5.97 4.30
CA LYS A 265 -0.87 -4.74 4.76
C LYS A 265 -1.45 -4.93 6.16
N PRO A 266 -1.18 -4.06 7.14
CA PRO A 266 -0.22 -2.93 7.14
C PRO A 266 1.25 -3.36 7.03
N ALA A 267 2.18 -2.41 7.02
CA ALA A 267 3.61 -2.70 6.87
C ALA A 267 4.40 -2.54 8.18
N LEU A 268 4.30 -1.39 8.86
CA LEU A 268 5.18 -1.06 9.99
C LEU A 268 5.09 -2.08 11.13
N ALA A 269 3.88 -2.48 11.50
CA ALA A 269 3.64 -3.44 12.57
C ALA A 269 3.81 -4.92 12.14
N TYR A 270 4.07 -5.17 10.85
CA TYR A 270 4.07 -6.50 10.23
C TYR A 270 5.36 -6.74 9.40
N MET A 271 6.45 -6.07 9.74
CA MET A 271 7.75 -6.27 9.08
C MET A 271 8.30 -7.69 9.26
N ASP A 272 7.93 -8.39 10.33
CA ASP A 272 8.25 -9.81 10.51
C ASP A 272 7.49 -10.70 9.51
N VAL A 273 6.25 -10.35 9.18
CA VAL A 273 5.45 -11.02 8.13
C VAL A 273 6.05 -10.75 6.76
N ILE A 274 6.39 -9.50 6.43
CA ILE A 274 7.10 -9.15 5.18
C ILE A 274 8.38 -9.99 5.04
N HIS A 275 9.15 -10.11 6.12
CA HIS A 275 10.37 -10.91 6.13
C HIS A 275 10.10 -12.39 5.85
N ARG A 276 9.11 -13.00 6.52
CA ARG A 276 8.72 -14.39 6.28
C ARG A 276 8.29 -14.61 4.83
N VAL A 277 7.45 -13.73 4.30
CA VAL A 277 6.97 -13.80 2.91
C VAL A 277 8.13 -13.72 1.92
N ARG A 278 9.05 -12.76 2.09
CA ARG A 278 10.24 -12.63 1.21
C ARG A 278 11.13 -13.87 1.23
N GLN A 279 11.21 -14.59 2.36
CA GLN A 279 11.95 -15.86 2.45
C GLN A 279 11.19 -17.05 1.85
N HIS A 280 9.87 -16.92 1.68
CA HIS A 280 8.97 -17.99 1.26
C HIS A 280 8.67 -17.97 -0.24
N THR A 281 8.60 -16.78 -0.85
CA THR A 281 8.26 -16.62 -2.27
C THR A 281 9.40 -16.04 -3.12
N ASN A 282 9.35 -16.37 -4.41
CA ASN A 282 10.15 -15.73 -5.45
C ASN A 282 9.41 -14.59 -6.16
N LEU A 283 8.09 -14.43 -5.94
CA LEU A 283 7.34 -13.30 -6.48
C LEU A 283 7.79 -11.99 -5.83
N PRO A 284 7.59 -10.84 -6.52
CA PRO A 284 7.78 -9.55 -5.91
C PRO A 284 6.84 -9.35 -4.71
N VAL A 285 7.39 -8.82 -3.61
CA VAL A 285 6.66 -8.55 -2.37
C VAL A 285 6.41 -7.06 -2.23
N ALA A 286 5.16 -6.65 -2.20
CA ALA A 286 4.78 -5.28 -1.88
C ALA A 286 4.49 -5.12 -0.38
N ALA A 287 4.75 -3.93 0.15
CA ALA A 287 4.35 -3.52 1.49
C ALA A 287 3.51 -2.25 1.43
N TYR A 288 2.41 -2.19 2.18
CA TYR A 288 1.62 -0.96 2.27
C TYR A 288 1.94 -0.18 3.55
N ASN A 289 2.64 0.94 3.42
CA ASN A 289 2.74 1.95 4.46
C ASN A 289 1.40 2.70 4.58
N VAL A 290 0.51 2.16 5.40
CA VAL A 290 -0.90 2.59 5.43
C VAL A 290 -1.11 3.96 6.07
N SER A 291 -2.34 4.44 5.97
CA SER A 291 -2.75 5.79 6.35
C SER A 291 -2.45 6.14 7.81
N GLY A 292 -2.66 5.21 8.75
CA GLY A 292 -2.33 5.42 10.17
C GLY A 292 -0.83 5.48 10.43
N GLU A 293 -0.03 4.68 9.72
CA GLU A 293 1.44 4.73 9.83
C GLU A 293 1.98 6.06 9.30
N TYR A 294 1.45 6.54 8.17
CA TYR A 294 1.73 7.87 7.64
C TYR A 294 1.34 8.97 8.63
N ALA A 295 0.09 8.96 9.11
CA ALA A 295 -0.45 9.98 10.00
C ALA A 295 0.33 10.07 11.32
N MET A 296 0.75 8.94 11.88
CA MET A 296 1.58 8.91 13.10
C MET A 296 2.89 9.67 12.91
N ILE A 297 3.58 9.49 11.78
CA ILE A 297 4.84 10.17 11.49
C ILE A 297 4.59 11.67 11.23
N LYS A 298 3.59 12.03 10.41
CA LYS A 298 3.24 13.45 10.17
C LYS A 298 2.88 14.17 11.47
N ALA A 299 2.04 13.56 12.31
CA ALA A 299 1.61 14.17 13.57
C ALA A 299 2.77 14.37 14.54
N ALA A 300 3.63 13.35 14.73
CA ALA A 300 4.79 13.48 15.61
C ALA A 300 5.82 14.48 15.06
N GLY A 301 5.98 14.55 13.73
CA GLY A 301 6.82 15.52 13.04
C GLY A 301 6.35 16.97 13.22
N GLN A 302 5.06 17.23 12.97
CA GLN A 302 4.43 18.54 13.16
C GLN A 302 4.48 19.02 14.61
N ASN A 303 4.43 18.11 15.59
CA ASN A 303 4.58 18.42 17.01
C ASN A 303 6.05 18.57 17.45
N GLY A 304 7.02 18.34 16.55
CA GLY A 304 8.45 18.45 16.84
C GLY A 304 8.99 17.35 17.75
N TRP A 305 8.28 16.22 17.90
CA TRP A 305 8.72 15.10 18.73
C TRP A 305 9.79 14.26 18.03
N ILE A 306 9.76 14.25 16.70
CA ILE A 306 10.70 13.55 15.83
C ILE A 306 11.11 14.44 14.66
N ASP A 307 12.25 14.12 14.05
CA ASP A 307 12.61 14.62 12.72
C ASP A 307 11.83 13.81 11.68
N GLU A 308 10.73 14.38 11.18
CA GLU A 308 9.78 13.74 10.25
C GLU A 308 10.50 13.10 9.06
N LYS A 309 11.39 13.85 8.40
CA LYS A 309 12.08 13.39 7.19
C LYS A 309 12.99 12.20 7.50
N LYS A 310 13.73 12.24 8.62
CA LYS A 310 14.61 11.13 9.00
C LYS A 310 13.81 9.88 9.34
N VAL A 311 12.74 10.00 10.13
CA VAL A 311 11.92 8.84 10.54
C VAL A 311 11.15 8.25 9.36
N MET A 312 10.63 9.09 8.46
CA MET A 312 10.04 8.65 7.19
C MET A 312 11.02 7.79 6.38
N MET A 313 12.22 8.32 6.10
CA MET A 313 13.23 7.60 5.32
C MET A 313 13.69 6.30 6.00
N GLU A 314 13.86 6.32 7.32
CA GLU A 314 14.22 5.13 8.11
C GLU A 314 13.12 4.06 8.11
N THR A 315 11.86 4.48 8.15
CA THR A 315 10.68 3.60 8.09
C THR A 315 10.61 2.86 6.77
N LEU A 316 10.69 3.58 5.65
CA LEU A 316 10.64 2.98 4.30
C LEU A 316 11.89 2.14 4.00
N THR A 317 13.07 2.58 4.44
CA THR A 317 14.29 1.75 4.36
C THR A 317 14.15 0.46 5.16
N SER A 318 13.46 0.50 6.30
CA SER A 318 13.20 -0.70 7.11
C SER A 318 12.24 -1.68 6.42
N MET A 319 11.31 -1.20 5.60
CA MET A 319 10.45 -2.06 4.76
C MET A 319 11.27 -2.76 3.66
N LYS A 320 12.18 -2.04 2.99
CA LYS A 320 13.15 -2.66 2.06
C LYS A 320 13.99 -3.73 2.77
N ARG A 321 14.55 -3.40 3.94
CA ARG A 321 15.32 -4.34 4.77
C ARG A 321 14.51 -5.58 5.17
N ALA A 322 13.21 -5.41 5.47
CA ALA A 322 12.34 -6.53 5.79
C ALA A 322 12.17 -7.48 4.59
N GLY A 323 12.20 -6.95 3.36
CA GLY A 323 12.14 -7.75 2.14
C GLY A 323 11.16 -7.23 1.10
N ALA A 324 10.60 -6.02 1.28
CA ALA A 324 9.69 -5.44 0.30
C ALA A 324 10.45 -5.01 -0.95
N ASP A 325 9.97 -5.46 -2.11
CA ASP A 325 10.41 -5.02 -3.43
C ASP A 325 9.77 -3.66 -3.76
N LEU A 326 8.45 -3.53 -3.56
CA LEU A 326 7.70 -2.28 -3.77
C LEU A 326 7.01 -1.81 -2.49
N ILE A 327 6.79 -0.50 -2.36
CA ILE A 327 6.17 0.12 -1.20
C ILE A 327 5.08 1.09 -1.65
N LEU A 328 3.83 0.79 -1.28
CA LEU A 328 2.73 1.74 -1.38
C LEU A 328 2.84 2.72 -0.21
N THR A 329 3.09 3.99 -0.49
CA THR A 329 3.25 5.01 0.56
C THR A 329 2.73 6.37 0.15
N TYR A 330 2.01 7.02 1.07
CA TYR A 330 1.57 8.40 0.92
C TYR A 330 2.73 9.41 0.97
N PHE A 331 3.91 8.98 1.40
CA PHE A 331 5.14 9.78 1.36
C PHE A 331 5.82 9.80 -0.01
N ALA A 332 5.29 9.12 -1.03
CA ALA A 332 6.02 8.84 -2.28
C ALA A 332 6.64 10.09 -2.92
N LYS A 333 5.87 11.17 -3.10
CA LYS A 333 6.39 12.44 -3.66
C LYS A 333 7.41 13.13 -2.74
N GLU A 334 7.24 13.05 -1.42
CA GLU A 334 8.21 13.63 -0.47
C GLU A 334 9.54 12.89 -0.50
N VAL A 335 9.49 11.56 -0.55
CA VAL A 335 10.66 10.68 -0.64
C VAL A 335 11.37 10.86 -1.97
N ALA A 336 10.63 10.90 -3.09
CA ALA A 336 11.21 11.09 -4.40
C ALA A 336 12.02 12.40 -4.47
N LYS A 337 11.50 13.50 -3.92
CA LYS A 337 12.22 14.79 -3.83
C LYS A 337 13.47 14.76 -2.96
N ILE A 338 13.57 13.83 -2.00
CA ILE A 338 14.76 13.67 -1.15
C ILE A 338 15.82 12.81 -1.84
N LEU A 339 15.39 11.87 -2.70
CA LEU A 339 16.26 10.93 -3.38
C LEU A 339 16.88 11.47 -4.68
N GLN A 340 16.30 12.52 -5.26
CA GLN A 340 16.86 13.28 -6.38
C GLN A 340 18.02 14.19 -5.93
#